data_AF-A0A963D7F6-F1
#
_entry.id   AF-A0A963D7F6-F1
#
_cell.length_a   1.000
_cell.length_b   1.000
_cell.length_c   1.000
_cell.angle_alpha   90.00
_cell.angle_beta   90.00
_cell.angle_gamma   90.00
#
_symmetry.space_group_name_H-M   'P 1'
#
loop_
_entity.id
_entity.type
_entity.pdbx_description
1 polymer ?
#
loop_
_entity_poly.entity_id
_entity_poly.type
_entity_poly.pdbx_seq_one_letter_code
_entity_poly.pdbx_strand_id
1 'polypeptide(L)'
;MRATILAGLCVTATTTAFAAEPQVPYPDGYRDWHHVKSMVIEEGHPLHSAFGGIHHIYANDKALKGYRSANFPDGAVIVFDLLDASTADNAISEGQRKVLGVMHKDAQKFASTGGWGF
;
A
#
# COMPACT_ATOMS: atom_id res chain seq x y z
N MET A 1 -31.20 7.53 66.47
CA MET A 1 -30.57 8.08 65.25
C MET A 1 -29.84 6.94 64.57
N ARG A 2 -30.31 6.47 63.41
CA ARG A 2 -29.73 5.33 62.68
C ARG A 2 -29.05 5.87 61.42
N ALA A 3 -27.72 5.74 61.35
CA ALA A 3 -26.94 6.14 60.18
C ALA A 3 -26.87 4.97 59.19
N THR A 4 -27.52 5.10 58.04
CA THR A 4 -27.36 4.19 56.91
C THR A 4 -26.16 4.63 56.08
N ILE A 5 -25.10 3.81 56.06
CA ILE A 5 -23.92 3.99 55.21
C ILE A 5 -24.25 3.34 53.86
N LEU A 6 -24.32 4.16 52.80
CA LEU A 6 -24.44 3.70 51.43
C LEU A 6 -23.04 3.43 50.87
N ALA A 7 -22.70 2.16 50.63
CA ALA A 7 -21.47 1.78 49.94
C ALA A 7 -21.69 1.91 48.42
N GLY A 8 -21.02 2.87 47.79
CA GLY A 8 -21.07 3.08 46.33
C GLY A 8 -20.17 2.08 45.60
N LEU A 9 -20.78 1.21 44.79
CA LEU A 9 -20.09 0.28 43.90
C LEU A 9 -19.61 1.04 42.65
N CYS A 10 -18.32 1.36 42.58
CA CYS A 10 -17.70 1.89 41.36
C CYS A 10 -17.53 0.76 40.33
N VAL A 11 -18.35 0.77 39.28
CA VAL A 11 -18.16 -0.06 38.09
C VAL A 11 -17.13 0.64 37.19
N THR A 12 -15.92 0.12 37.11
CA THR A 12 -14.92 0.59 36.13
C THR A 12 -15.20 -0.04 34.78
N ALA A 13 -15.76 0.74 33.86
CA ALA A 13 -15.89 0.35 32.46
C ALA A 13 -14.51 0.36 31.80
N THR A 14 -13.98 -0.83 31.47
CA THR A 14 -12.78 -0.98 30.65
C THR A 14 -13.12 -0.68 29.19
N THR A 15 -12.67 0.46 28.69
CA THR A 15 -12.72 0.79 27.26
C THR A 15 -11.61 0.03 26.54
N THR A 16 -11.98 -0.94 25.70
CA THR A 16 -11.04 -1.55 24.75
C THR A 16 -10.78 -0.56 23.63
N ALA A 17 -9.62 0.11 23.66
CA ALA A 17 -9.18 0.94 22.55
C ALA A 17 -8.77 0.04 21.37
N PHE A 18 -9.52 0.11 20.27
CA PHE A 18 -9.09 -0.50 19.02
C PHE A 18 -7.90 0.29 18.48
N ALA A 19 -6.74 -0.36 18.38
CA ALA A 19 -5.59 0.23 17.70
C ALA A 19 -5.92 0.40 16.21
N ALA A 20 -5.69 1.59 15.67
CA ALA A 20 -5.84 1.84 14.24
C ALA A 20 -4.87 0.94 13.46
N GLU A 21 -5.32 0.38 12.35
CA GLU A 21 -4.45 -0.44 11.50
C GLU A 21 -3.28 0.40 10.95
N PRO A 22 -2.07 -0.17 10.84
CA PRO A 22 -0.91 0.56 10.36
C PRO A 22 -1.12 1.04 8.92
N GLN A 23 -1.11 2.36 8.69
CA GLN A 23 -1.30 2.93 7.36
C GLN A 23 0.02 3.00 6.56
N VAL A 24 -0.05 2.71 5.26
CA VAL A 24 1.03 2.93 4.29
C VAL A 24 1.10 4.42 3.91
N PRO A 25 2.28 5.08 4.04
CA PRO A 25 2.45 6.47 3.60
C PRO A 25 2.35 6.62 2.08
N TYR A 26 1.85 7.78 1.63
CA TYR A 26 1.91 8.15 0.23
C TYR A 26 3.39 8.34 -0.21
N PRO A 27 3.82 7.84 -1.38
CA PRO A 27 5.21 7.87 -1.79
C PRO A 27 5.52 9.18 -2.54
N ASP A 28 5.72 10.28 -1.84
CA ASP A 28 6.01 11.58 -2.48
C ASP A 28 7.21 11.51 -3.43
N GLY A 29 7.06 12.11 -4.62
CA GLY A 29 8.11 12.17 -5.65
C GLY A 29 8.42 10.85 -6.36
N TYR A 30 7.64 9.79 -6.18
CA TYR A 30 7.97 8.46 -6.71
C TYR A 30 8.13 8.38 -8.24
N ARG A 31 7.53 9.30 -8.99
CA ARG A 31 7.68 9.34 -10.45
C ARG A 31 9.11 9.69 -10.89
N ASP A 32 9.90 10.29 -10.00
CA ASP A 32 11.32 10.58 -10.22
C ASP A 32 12.23 9.42 -9.74
N TRP A 33 11.66 8.37 -9.16
CA TRP A 33 12.42 7.19 -8.74
C TRP A 33 12.76 6.30 -9.94
N HIS A 34 13.50 5.23 -9.67
CA HIS A 34 13.88 4.28 -10.72
C HIS A 34 12.65 3.57 -11.26
N HIS A 35 12.42 3.73 -12.56
CA HIS A 35 11.45 2.95 -13.32
C HIS A 35 12.00 1.54 -13.55
N VAL A 36 11.39 0.54 -12.93
CA VAL A 36 11.84 -0.85 -12.95
C VAL A 36 11.37 -1.55 -14.21
N LYS A 37 10.08 -1.41 -14.56
CA LYS A 37 9.47 -2.02 -15.73
C LYS A 37 8.11 -1.40 -16.03
N SER A 38 7.53 -1.83 -17.14
CA SER A 38 6.11 -1.59 -17.45
C SER A 38 5.47 -2.83 -18.05
N MET A 39 4.14 -2.82 -18.10
CA MET A 39 3.35 -3.81 -18.83
C MET A 39 1.97 -3.22 -19.12
N VAL A 40 1.41 -3.61 -20.28
CA VAL A 40 0.02 -3.33 -20.64
C VAL A 40 -0.79 -4.61 -20.43
N ILE A 41 -1.94 -4.48 -19.79
CA ILE A 41 -2.92 -5.55 -19.63
C ILE A 41 -4.14 -5.19 -20.46
N GLU A 42 -4.38 -5.95 -21.52
CA GLU A 42 -5.51 -5.77 -22.43
C GLU A 42 -6.64 -6.76 -22.12
N GLU A 43 -7.78 -6.54 -22.78
CA GLU A 43 -8.94 -7.44 -22.69
C GLU A 43 -8.54 -8.88 -23.10
N GLY A 44 -9.10 -9.87 -22.40
CA GLY A 44 -8.73 -11.27 -22.54
C GLY A 44 -7.67 -11.74 -21.54
N HIS A 45 -6.93 -10.84 -20.88
CA HIS A 45 -6.06 -11.21 -19.78
C HIS A 45 -6.85 -11.42 -18.47
N PRO A 46 -6.57 -12.46 -17.64
CA PRO A 46 -7.33 -12.75 -16.41
C PRO A 46 -7.38 -11.61 -15.39
N LEU A 47 -6.37 -10.73 -15.41
CA LEU A 47 -6.29 -9.56 -14.52
C LEU A 47 -6.91 -8.28 -15.11
N HIS A 48 -7.48 -8.32 -16.31
CA HIS A 48 -7.96 -7.11 -17.00
C HIS A 48 -9.02 -6.34 -16.20
N SER A 49 -9.94 -7.04 -15.53
CA SER A 49 -11.00 -6.40 -14.74
C SER A 49 -10.46 -5.56 -13.58
N ALA A 50 -9.36 -6.00 -12.96
CA ALA A 50 -8.74 -5.30 -11.84
C ALA A 50 -7.66 -4.31 -12.28
N PHE A 51 -6.86 -4.68 -13.28
CA PHE A 51 -5.60 -4.01 -13.62
C PHE A 51 -5.43 -3.72 -15.11
N GLY A 52 -6.51 -3.77 -15.90
CA GLY A 52 -6.50 -3.40 -17.32
C GLY A 52 -6.03 -1.95 -17.51
N GLY A 53 -5.18 -1.75 -18.51
CA GLY A 53 -4.47 -0.48 -18.75
C GLY A 53 -2.96 -0.66 -18.83
N ILE A 54 -2.23 0.44 -18.74
CA ILE A 54 -0.76 0.47 -18.69
C ILE A 54 -0.31 0.72 -17.26
N HIS A 55 0.62 -0.10 -16.75
CA HIS A 55 1.22 0.15 -15.46
C HIS A 55 2.73 0.24 -15.50
N HIS A 56 3.25 1.09 -14.64
CA HIS A 56 4.67 1.28 -14.38
C HIS A 56 4.99 0.86 -12.96
N ILE A 57 6.16 0.24 -12.80
CA ILE A 57 6.70 -0.08 -11.49
C ILE A 57 7.83 0.88 -11.18
N TYR A 58 7.72 1.59 -10.06
CA TYR A 58 8.79 2.45 -9.55
C TYR A 58 9.34 1.88 -8.24
N ALA A 59 10.64 2.08 -8.00
CA ALA A 59 11.31 1.59 -6.82
C ALA A 59 12.29 2.63 -6.28
N ASN A 60 12.27 2.85 -4.96
CA ASN A 60 13.31 3.61 -4.30
C ASN A 60 14.62 2.80 -4.21
N ASP A 61 15.73 3.44 -3.83
CA ASP A 61 17.06 2.80 -3.76
C ASP A 61 17.08 1.55 -2.88
N LYS A 62 16.27 1.51 -1.81
CA LYS A 62 16.16 0.36 -0.92
C LYS A 62 15.45 -0.81 -1.60
N ALA A 63 14.37 -0.56 -2.34
CA ALA A 63 13.71 -1.57 -3.14
C ALA A 63 14.61 -2.09 -4.27
N LEU A 64 15.40 -1.23 -4.91
CA LEU A 64 16.39 -1.67 -5.91
C LEU A 64 17.45 -2.61 -5.34
N LYS A 65 17.94 -2.33 -4.13
CA LYS A 65 18.83 -3.28 -3.42
C LYS A 65 18.13 -4.62 -3.22
N GLY A 66 16.87 -4.60 -2.82
CA GLY A 66 16.06 -5.81 -2.65
C GLY A 66 15.88 -6.61 -3.94
N TYR A 67 15.59 -5.97 -5.07
CA TYR A 67 15.51 -6.65 -6.36
C TYR A 67 16.82 -7.34 -6.77
N ARG A 68 17.97 -6.73 -6.45
CA ARG A 68 19.30 -7.30 -6.80
C ARG A 68 19.73 -8.43 -5.87
N SER A 69 19.32 -8.39 -4.61
CA SER A 69 19.79 -9.33 -3.58
C SER A 69 18.75 -10.37 -3.15
N ALA A 70 17.51 -10.24 -3.63
CA ALA A 70 16.32 -10.92 -3.13
C ALA A 70 16.00 -10.66 -1.63
N ASN A 71 16.62 -9.65 -1.01
CA ASN A 71 16.37 -9.26 0.38
C ASN A 71 16.06 -7.76 0.51
N PHE A 72 14.80 -7.44 0.80
CA PHE A 72 14.30 -6.06 0.86
C PHE A 72 14.45 -5.48 2.28
N PRO A 73 15.30 -4.45 2.47
CA PRO A 73 15.46 -3.81 3.78
C PRO A 73 14.26 -2.92 4.14
N ASP A 74 14.05 -2.69 5.44
CA ASP A 74 13.02 -1.76 5.91
C ASP A 74 13.18 -0.36 5.31
N GLY A 75 12.06 0.23 4.92
CA GLY A 75 11.96 1.44 4.11
C GLY A 75 12.04 1.21 2.61
N ALA A 76 12.15 -0.03 2.12
CA ALA A 76 11.96 -0.32 0.71
C ALA A 76 10.52 0.02 0.30
N VAL A 77 10.37 0.75 -0.81
CA VAL A 77 9.06 1.13 -1.35
C VAL A 77 9.00 0.76 -2.83
N ILE A 78 7.95 0.03 -3.20
CA ILE A 78 7.60 -0.33 -4.57
C ILE A 78 6.25 0.31 -4.87
N VAL A 79 6.15 0.99 -6.01
CA VAL A 79 4.93 1.65 -6.45
C VAL A 79 4.44 1.00 -7.74
N PHE A 80 3.18 0.58 -7.73
CA PHE A 80 2.41 0.13 -8.89
C PHE A 80 1.52 1.28 -9.34
N ASP A 81 1.89 1.93 -10.43
CA ASP A 81 1.17 3.08 -10.97
C ASP A 81 0.39 2.65 -12.22
N LEU A 82 -0.93 2.52 -12.10
CA LEU A 82 -1.82 2.05 -13.16
C LEU A 82 -2.60 3.21 -13.76
N LEU A 83 -2.53 3.33 -15.07
CA LEU A 83 -3.23 4.30 -15.88
C LEU A 83 -4.07 3.59 -16.94
N ASP A 84 -5.08 4.30 -17.45
CA ASP A 84 -5.74 3.89 -18.68
C ASP A 84 -4.73 3.83 -19.84
N ALA A 85 -4.94 2.90 -20.76
CA ALA A 85 -4.20 2.82 -22.01
C ALA A 85 -5.15 3.19 -23.15
N SER A 86 -4.87 4.28 -23.85
CA SER A 86 -5.67 4.75 -24.98
C SER A 86 -4.99 4.37 -26.29
N THR A 87 -5.71 3.64 -27.14
CA THR A 87 -5.22 3.22 -28.46
C THR A 87 -5.81 4.10 -29.54
N ALA A 88 -4.95 4.80 -30.28
CA ALA A 88 -5.32 5.62 -31.44
C ALA A 88 -4.15 5.67 -32.42
N ASP A 89 -4.45 5.75 -33.72
CA ASP A 89 -3.43 5.93 -34.78
C ASP A 89 -2.26 4.92 -34.73
N ASN A 90 -2.55 3.67 -34.36
CA ASN A 90 -1.55 2.60 -34.16
C ASN A 90 -0.52 2.87 -33.03
N ALA A 91 -0.86 3.77 -32.11
CA ALA A 91 -0.11 4.03 -30.90
C ALA A 91 -0.94 3.72 -29.65
N ILE A 92 -0.26 3.39 -28.56
CA ILE A 92 -0.85 3.29 -27.22
C ILE A 92 -0.26 4.43 -26.40
N SER A 93 -1.12 5.26 -25.81
CA SER A 93 -0.74 6.38 -24.95
C SER A 93 -1.30 6.20 -23.55
N GLU A 94 -0.58 6.73 -22.56
CA GLU A 94 -1.05 6.81 -21.18
C GLU A 94 -2.26 7.75 -21.06
N GLY A 95 -3.27 7.32 -20.30
CA GLY A 95 -4.49 8.06 -20.00
C GLY A 95 -4.56 8.50 -18.52
N GLN A 96 -5.77 8.54 -17.96
CA GLN A 96 -5.98 8.92 -16.56
C GLN A 96 -5.44 7.82 -15.62
N ARG A 97 -4.97 8.24 -14.44
CA ARG A 97 -4.60 7.27 -13.39
C ARG A 97 -5.85 6.59 -12.85
N LYS A 98 -5.78 5.27 -12.75
CA LYS A 98 -6.80 4.43 -12.09
C LYS A 98 -6.44 4.12 -10.64
N VAL A 99 -5.21 3.67 -10.41
CA VAL A 99 -4.76 3.15 -9.11
C VAL A 99 -3.30 3.53 -8.88
N LEU A 100 -2.97 3.84 -7.62
CA LEU A 100 -1.60 3.89 -7.13
C LEU A 100 -1.45 2.88 -5.98
N GLY A 101 -0.94 1.69 -6.28
CA GLY A 101 -0.60 0.69 -5.28
C GLY A 101 0.77 0.97 -4.67
N VAL A 102 0.90 0.87 -3.36
CA VAL A 102 2.15 1.18 -2.64
C VAL A 102 2.48 0.04 -1.72
N MET A 103 3.63 -0.58 -1.93
CA MET A 103 4.16 -1.61 -1.05
C MET A 103 5.30 -1.02 -0.23
N HIS A 104 5.16 -0.96 1.09
CA HIS A 104 6.19 -0.41 1.99
C HIS A 104 6.71 -1.48 2.95
N LYS A 105 8.01 -1.78 2.87
CA LYS A 105 8.68 -2.71 3.77
C LYS A 105 8.89 -2.07 5.13
N ASP A 106 8.29 -2.64 6.16
CA ASP A 106 8.59 -2.39 7.56
C ASP A 106 8.24 -3.66 8.35
N ALA A 107 9.26 -4.40 8.76
CA ALA A 107 9.11 -5.70 9.39
C ALA A 107 8.34 -5.66 10.71
N GLN A 108 8.46 -4.56 11.46
CA GLN A 108 7.77 -4.41 12.74
C GLN A 108 6.35 -3.92 12.54
N LYS A 109 6.19 -2.84 11.77
CA LYS A 109 4.89 -2.19 11.57
C LYS A 109 3.89 -3.08 10.83
N PHE A 110 4.36 -3.87 9.87
CA PHE A 110 3.52 -4.71 9.02
C PHE A 110 3.75 -6.21 9.26
N ALA A 111 4.06 -6.60 10.50
CA ALA A 111 4.39 -7.99 10.85
C ALA A 111 3.31 -8.99 10.43
N SER A 112 2.03 -8.62 10.51
CA SER A 112 0.89 -9.47 10.13
C SER A 112 0.81 -9.79 8.63
N THR A 113 1.47 -9.00 7.78
CA THR A 113 1.48 -9.13 6.32
C THR A 113 2.87 -9.44 5.77
N GLY A 114 3.72 -10.11 6.57
CA GLY A 114 5.08 -10.48 6.17
C GLY A 114 6.04 -9.29 6.12
N GLY A 115 5.73 -8.23 6.87
CA GLY A 115 6.51 -7.00 6.95
C GLY A 115 6.33 -6.07 5.75
N TRP A 116 5.21 -6.19 5.02
CA TRP A 116 4.87 -5.32 3.89
C TRP A 116 3.50 -4.69 4.10
N GLY A 117 3.42 -3.36 4.11
CA GLY A 117 2.16 -2.64 4.04
C GLY A 117 1.70 -2.52 2.59
N PHE A 118 0.38 -2.55 2.38
CA PHE A 118 -0.29 -2.42 1.07
C PHE A 118 -1.41 -1.37 1.14
#